data_AF-A0A9X3IYS1-F1
#
_entry.id   AF-A0A9X3IYS1-F1
#
_cell.length_a   1.000
_cell.length_b   1.000
_cell.length_c   1.000
_cell.angle_alpha   90.00
_cell.angle_beta   90.00
_cell.angle_gamma   90.00
#
_symmetry.space_group_name_H-M   'P 1'
#
loop_
_entity.id
_entity.type
_entity.pdbx_description
1 polymer ?
#
loop_
_entity_poly.entity_id
_entity_poly.type
_entity_poly.pdbx_seq_one_letter_code
_entity_poly.pdbx_strand_id
1 'polypeptide(L)'
;MHGKDDLGALGHIRRTTGDLDRKLGFSRFVHFYLPRRGASPEDLPILGAQLQPARAPACPHAMLVVPTGPLSDEASTICNWNIAVSRPGVAGVCQGGNWTRGTHAPRILEVWRALRDTNPDAETARGFWGEPEVPIVAGPQIAGNLKLLARAPRKMPELLLPSPARVFAGAKIVAFSRADLASLQLLGSPPDGAALELGSFSGYDLDADPLGPRRALLDDYLAGRREVAPAIDFDAIRHRA
;
A
#
# COMPACT_ATOMS: atom_id res chain seq x y z
N MET A 1 -6.43 17.95 9.85
CA MET A 1 -6.29 17.06 8.68
C MET A 1 -5.93 15.70 9.25
N HIS A 2 -6.79 14.71 9.12
CA HIS A 2 -6.62 13.41 9.79
C HIS A 2 -5.51 12.59 9.09
N GLY A 3 -4.44 12.26 9.83
CA GLY A 3 -3.43 11.30 9.40
C GLY A 3 -3.90 9.86 9.60
N LYS A 4 -3.09 8.88 9.18
CA LYS A 4 -3.41 7.44 9.30
C LYS A 4 -3.67 6.98 10.74
N ASP A 5 -3.08 7.64 11.74
CA ASP A 5 -3.39 7.44 13.17
C ASP A 5 -4.75 8.03 13.60
N ASP A 6 -5.19 9.11 12.95
CA ASP A 6 -6.44 9.81 13.25
C ASP A 6 -7.66 9.17 12.58
N LEU A 7 -7.46 8.27 11.60
CA LEU A 7 -8.56 7.56 10.94
C LEU A 7 -9.34 6.64 11.90
N GLY A 8 -8.83 6.41 13.12
CA GLY A 8 -9.51 5.61 14.14
C GLY A 8 -9.87 4.22 13.62
N ALA A 9 -10.67 3.44 14.34
CA ALA A 9 -11.17 2.17 13.79
C ALA A 9 -12.27 2.33 12.72
N LEU A 10 -12.57 3.57 12.28
CA LEU A 10 -13.68 3.88 11.39
C LEU A 10 -13.37 3.42 9.96
N GLY A 11 -14.20 2.52 9.43
CA GLY A 11 -14.04 1.99 8.06
C GLY A 11 -12.92 0.95 7.89
N HIS A 12 -12.25 0.51 8.96
CA HIS A 12 -11.17 -0.49 8.89
C HIS A 12 -11.70 -1.91 8.66
N ILE A 13 -12.05 -2.24 7.41
CA ILE A 13 -12.32 -3.64 7.02
C ILE A 13 -11.00 -4.44 7.00
N ARG A 14 -9.85 -3.78 6.77
CA ARG A 14 -8.53 -4.33 7.13
C ARG A 14 -8.27 -4.21 8.62
N ARG A 15 -8.96 -5.02 9.42
CA ARG A 15 -8.35 -5.51 10.68
C ARG A 15 -7.03 -6.16 10.26
N THR A 16 -5.86 -5.68 10.73
CA THR A 16 -4.72 -6.51 11.22
C THR A 16 -3.29 -5.96 11.12
N THR A 17 -3.04 -4.75 10.62
CA THR A 17 -1.64 -4.25 10.53
C THR A 17 -1.37 -2.98 11.32
N GLY A 18 -2.41 -2.28 11.81
CA GLY A 18 -2.23 -1.00 12.52
C GLY A 18 -1.31 -1.06 13.75
N ASP A 19 -1.38 -2.14 14.54
CA ASP A 19 -0.48 -2.34 15.68
C ASP A 19 0.98 -2.52 15.26
N LEU A 20 1.21 -3.19 14.13
CA LEU A 20 2.54 -3.37 13.57
C LEU A 20 3.07 -2.05 13.01
N ASP A 21 2.23 -1.34 12.25
CA ASP A 21 2.57 -0.03 11.69
C ASP A 21 2.96 0.95 12.79
N ARG A 22 2.18 1.02 13.89
CA ARG A 22 2.51 1.86 15.05
C ARG A 22 3.83 1.46 15.71
N LYS A 23 4.02 0.17 16.00
CA LYS A 23 5.23 -0.32 16.69
C LYS A 23 6.51 -0.10 15.89
N LEU A 24 6.43 -0.15 14.57
CA LEU A 24 7.56 0.09 13.69
C LEU A 24 7.68 1.56 13.25
N GLY A 25 6.72 2.43 13.57
CA GLY A 25 6.73 3.85 13.16
C GLY A 25 6.18 4.15 11.77
N PHE A 26 5.59 3.15 11.10
CA PHE A 26 4.95 3.27 9.78
C PHE A 26 3.53 3.85 9.83
N SER A 27 2.94 4.04 11.00
CA SER A 27 1.64 4.70 11.11
C SER A 27 1.67 6.15 10.61
N ARG A 28 2.86 6.77 10.59
CA ARG A 28 3.09 8.13 10.09
C ARG A 28 3.24 8.21 8.57
N PHE A 29 3.17 7.10 7.86
CA PHE A 29 3.43 7.04 6.42
C PHE A 29 2.30 6.35 5.63
N VAL A 30 2.14 6.79 4.39
CA VAL A 30 1.41 6.08 3.34
C VAL A 30 2.43 5.36 2.47
N HIS A 31 2.18 4.07 2.21
CA HIS A 31 3.11 3.18 1.52
C HIS A 31 2.72 3.06 0.06
N PHE A 32 3.66 3.35 -0.83
CA PHE A 32 3.54 3.14 -2.26
C PHE A 32 4.59 2.14 -2.70
N TYR A 33 4.23 1.21 -3.57
CA TYR A 33 5.26 0.47 -4.30
C TYR A 33 5.99 1.41 -5.24
N LEU A 34 7.32 1.31 -5.25
CA LEU A 34 8.18 2.01 -6.20
C LEU A 34 8.70 1.00 -7.23
N PRO A 35 7.89 0.67 -8.26
CA PRO A 35 8.25 -0.34 -9.24
C PRO A 35 9.33 0.17 -10.19
N ARG A 36 9.92 -0.77 -10.93
CA ARG A 36 10.77 -0.45 -12.07
C ARG A 36 9.95 0.23 -13.16
N ARG A 37 10.62 1.10 -13.93
CA ARG A 37 10.03 1.66 -15.14
C ARG A 37 9.54 0.53 -16.05
N GLY A 38 8.27 0.59 -16.44
CA GLY A 38 7.63 -0.40 -17.31
C GLY A 38 7.12 -1.66 -16.60
N ALA A 39 7.18 -1.74 -15.27
CA ALA A 39 6.51 -2.82 -14.54
C ALA A 39 5.00 -2.79 -14.81
N SER A 40 4.41 -3.96 -14.98
CA SER A 40 2.97 -4.09 -15.10
C SER A 40 2.31 -4.23 -13.72
N PRO A 41 1.00 -3.96 -13.58
CA PRO A 41 0.28 -4.14 -12.33
C PRO A 41 0.42 -5.56 -11.75
N GLU A 42 0.52 -6.58 -12.60
CA GLU A 42 0.69 -7.98 -12.22
C GLU A 42 2.06 -8.26 -11.57
N ASP A 43 3.07 -7.43 -11.83
CA ASP A 43 4.38 -7.54 -11.19
C ASP A 43 4.35 -7.08 -9.72
N LEU A 44 3.35 -6.28 -9.32
CA LEU A 44 3.27 -5.74 -7.96
C LEU A 44 2.82 -6.82 -6.97
N PRO A 45 3.50 -7.06 -5.83
CA PRO A 45 3.22 -8.23 -4.99
C PRO A 45 1.78 -8.39 -4.50
N ILE A 46 1.14 -7.30 -4.07
CA ILE A 46 -0.27 -7.35 -3.62
C ILE A 46 -1.22 -7.42 -4.82
N LEU A 47 -1.03 -6.58 -5.85
CA LEU A 47 -1.94 -6.57 -7.00
C LEU A 47 -1.78 -7.86 -7.81
N GLY A 48 -0.57 -8.29 -8.14
CA GLY A 48 -0.30 -9.59 -8.76
C GLY A 48 -0.94 -10.75 -8.00
N ALA A 49 -0.83 -10.83 -6.67
CA ALA A 49 -1.51 -11.87 -5.89
C ALA A 49 -3.06 -11.77 -5.92
N GLN A 50 -3.60 -10.59 -6.22
CA GLN A 50 -5.04 -10.36 -6.42
C GLN A 50 -5.48 -10.54 -7.89
N LEU A 51 -4.58 -10.36 -8.85
CA LEU A 51 -4.79 -10.37 -10.31
C LEU A 51 -4.47 -11.73 -10.98
N GLN A 52 -3.61 -12.56 -10.38
CA GLN A 52 -3.49 -14.00 -10.68
C GLN A 52 -4.86 -14.67 -10.53
N PRO A 53 -5.15 -15.88 -11.08
CA PRO A 53 -6.51 -16.45 -11.19
C PRO A 53 -7.17 -16.72 -9.83
N ALA A 54 -7.54 -15.65 -9.15
CA ALA A 54 -8.50 -15.60 -8.10
C ALA A 54 -9.84 -15.74 -8.79
N ARG A 55 -10.60 -16.77 -8.39
CA ARG A 55 -11.94 -17.03 -8.94
C ARG A 55 -12.92 -15.88 -8.70
N ALA A 56 -12.56 -14.94 -7.83
CA ALA A 56 -13.37 -13.80 -7.45
C ALA A 56 -12.63 -12.46 -7.68
N PRO A 57 -13.33 -11.44 -8.21
CA PRO A 57 -12.77 -10.09 -8.36
C PRO A 57 -12.47 -9.45 -7.00
N ALA A 58 -11.41 -8.65 -6.95
CA ALA A 58 -11.08 -7.84 -5.78
C ALA A 58 -12.17 -6.77 -5.58
N CYS A 59 -12.77 -6.67 -4.39
CA CYS A 59 -13.85 -5.71 -4.15
C CYS A 59 -13.68 -4.79 -2.92
N PRO A 60 -14.03 -3.49 -3.00
CA PRO A 60 -13.92 -2.55 -4.10
C PRO A 60 -12.49 -2.03 -4.16
N HIS A 61 -11.93 -1.91 -5.36
CA HIS A 61 -10.52 -1.63 -5.49
C HIS A 61 -10.31 -0.52 -6.50
N ALA A 62 -9.71 0.57 -6.00
CA ALA A 62 -9.02 1.52 -6.86
C ALA A 62 -7.53 1.40 -6.57
N MET A 63 -6.72 1.59 -7.60
CA MET A 63 -5.28 1.77 -7.46
C MET A 63 -4.98 3.26 -7.55
N LEU A 64 -4.26 3.79 -6.55
CA LEU A 64 -3.70 5.13 -6.62
C LEU A 64 -2.29 5.06 -7.22
N VAL A 65 -2.08 5.75 -8.34
CA VAL A 65 -0.78 5.89 -9.00
C VAL A 65 -0.31 7.33 -8.84
N VAL A 66 0.86 7.49 -8.23
CA VAL A 66 1.47 8.81 -8.00
C VAL A 66 2.77 8.89 -8.82
N PRO A 67 2.94 9.89 -9.69
CA PRO A 67 4.20 10.09 -10.38
C PRO A 67 5.26 10.58 -9.40
N THR A 68 6.47 10.04 -9.49
CA THR A 68 7.59 10.43 -8.62
C THR A 68 8.33 11.67 -9.08
N GLY A 69 8.26 12.02 -10.37
CA GLY A 69 9.00 13.16 -10.94
C GLY A 69 8.77 14.51 -10.25
N PRO A 70 7.54 14.86 -9.82
CA PRO A 70 7.27 16.08 -9.06
C PRO A 70 7.60 16.00 -7.56
N LEU A 71 7.98 14.83 -7.04
CA LEU A 71 8.28 14.66 -5.62
C LEU A 71 9.72 15.09 -5.35
N SER A 72 9.93 15.88 -4.29
CA SER A 72 11.27 16.22 -3.85
C SER A 72 11.86 15.08 -3.02
N ASP A 73 13.18 14.91 -3.09
CA ASP A 73 13.88 13.92 -2.27
C ASP A 73 13.68 14.22 -0.78
N GLU A 74 13.70 15.51 -0.38
CA GLU A 74 13.53 15.98 1.00
C GLU A 74 12.22 15.50 1.65
N ALA A 75 11.14 15.39 0.86
CA ALA A 75 9.84 14.93 1.33
C ALA A 75 9.64 13.41 1.17
N SER A 76 10.64 12.72 0.63
CA SER A 76 10.57 11.31 0.26
C SER A 76 11.39 10.44 1.20
N THR A 77 10.86 9.26 1.49
CA THR A 77 11.57 8.21 2.21
C THR A 77 11.42 6.91 1.45
N ILE A 78 12.51 6.19 1.23
CA ILE A 78 12.51 4.91 0.52
C ILE A 78 12.88 3.80 1.50
N CYS A 79 12.03 2.78 1.59
CA CYS A 79 12.34 1.54 2.26
C CYS A 79 12.74 0.49 1.22
N ASN A 80 14.01 0.04 1.26
CA ASN A 80 14.49 -1.01 0.35
C ASN A 80 13.99 -2.41 0.72
N TRP A 81 13.34 -2.53 1.86
CA TRP A 81 12.62 -3.71 2.28
C TRP A 81 11.18 -3.57 1.78
N ASN A 82 10.71 -4.55 1.01
CA ASN A 82 9.28 -4.67 0.79
C ASN A 82 8.69 -5.25 2.07
N ILE A 83 8.30 -4.39 2.99
CA ILE A 83 7.97 -4.77 4.35
C ILE A 83 6.73 -5.67 4.38
N ALA A 84 5.85 -5.54 3.37
CA ALA A 84 4.69 -6.40 3.21
C ALA A 84 5.05 -7.91 3.14
N VAL A 85 6.24 -8.23 2.63
CA VAL A 85 6.69 -9.60 2.33
C VAL A 85 8.10 -9.94 2.80
N SER A 86 8.85 -9.01 3.41
CA SER A 86 10.26 -9.19 3.73
C SER A 86 10.56 -8.98 5.21
N ARG A 87 11.33 -9.90 5.80
CA ARG A 87 11.92 -9.78 7.14
C ARG A 87 13.44 -10.01 7.03
N PRO A 88 14.27 -9.35 7.85
CA PRO A 88 15.69 -9.62 7.83
C PRO A 88 15.97 -11.01 8.38
N GLY A 89 16.53 -11.87 7.53
CA GLY A 89 17.01 -13.21 7.85
C GLY A 89 18.39 -13.36 7.23
N VAL A 90 19.42 -12.98 7.97
CA VAL A 90 20.83 -13.02 7.54
C VAL A 90 21.31 -14.48 7.67
N ALA A 91 22.03 -15.12 6.73
CA ALA A 91 22.80 -14.60 5.59
C ALA A 91 22.29 -15.06 4.20
N GLY A 92 22.41 -14.17 3.21
CA GLY A 92 21.97 -14.32 1.79
C GLY A 92 20.63 -13.66 1.46
N VAL A 93 19.74 -13.59 2.46
CA VAL A 93 18.51 -12.77 2.59
C VAL A 93 17.36 -13.07 1.63
N CYS A 94 16.43 -13.93 2.08
CA CYS A 94 15.12 -13.52 2.63
C CYS A 94 14.40 -14.76 3.22
N GLN A 95 13.72 -14.64 4.38
CA GLN A 95 12.52 -15.45 4.66
C GLN A 95 11.44 -14.55 5.27
N GLY A 96 10.52 -14.13 4.42
CA GLY A 96 9.39 -13.31 4.79
C GLY A 96 8.38 -14.06 5.65
N GLY A 97 7.76 -13.35 6.58
CA GLY A 97 6.40 -13.63 7.01
C GLY A 97 5.55 -12.40 6.73
N ASN A 98 4.32 -12.64 6.31
CA ASN A 98 3.42 -11.65 5.74
C ASN A 98 3.09 -10.49 6.70
N TRP A 99 2.91 -9.29 6.15
CA TRP A 99 2.19 -8.16 6.76
C TRP A 99 0.67 -8.39 6.66
N THR A 100 0.22 -9.55 7.17
CA THR A 100 -1.16 -10.02 7.11
C THR A 100 -1.74 -10.24 8.50
N ARG A 101 -3.02 -10.64 8.53
CA ARG A 101 -3.73 -11.11 9.71
C ARG A 101 -2.96 -12.15 10.52
N GLY A 102 -2.92 -11.95 11.84
CA GLY A 102 -2.28 -12.85 12.80
C GLY A 102 -0.80 -12.59 13.06
N THR A 103 -0.21 -11.57 12.46
CA THR A 103 1.21 -11.25 12.64
C THR A 103 1.50 -10.72 14.05
N HIS A 104 2.43 -11.38 14.76
CA HIS A 104 2.84 -10.99 16.11
C HIS A 104 3.80 -9.80 16.09
N ALA A 105 3.24 -8.59 16.18
CA ALA A 105 3.99 -7.34 16.06
C ALA A 105 5.20 -7.20 17.01
N PRO A 106 5.14 -7.59 18.31
CA PRO A 106 6.32 -7.55 19.19
C PRO A 106 7.50 -8.36 18.66
N ARG A 107 7.23 -9.54 18.06
CA ARG A 107 8.28 -10.41 17.53
C ARG A 107 8.94 -9.81 16.30
N ILE A 108 8.18 -9.11 15.45
CA ILE A 108 8.76 -8.41 14.30
C ILE A 108 9.67 -7.27 14.76
N LEU A 109 9.22 -6.49 15.74
CA LEU A 109 10.03 -5.41 16.32
C LEU A 109 11.34 -5.95 16.92
N GLU A 110 11.26 -7.06 17.67
CA GLU A 110 12.43 -7.74 18.23
C GLU A 110 13.45 -8.13 17.14
N VAL A 111 12.98 -8.67 16.02
CA VAL A 111 13.84 -9.06 14.89
C VAL A 111 14.55 -7.85 14.27
N TRP A 112 13.85 -6.73 14.08
CA TRP A 112 14.47 -5.51 13.56
C TRP A 112 15.47 -4.91 14.53
N ARG A 113 15.16 -4.90 15.83
CA ARG A 113 16.08 -4.45 16.88
C ARG A 113 17.31 -5.34 16.96
N ALA A 114 17.16 -6.66 16.94
CA ALA A 114 18.28 -7.58 16.91
C ALA A 114 19.20 -7.33 15.70
N LEU A 115 18.64 -7.07 14.50
CA LEU A 115 19.45 -6.68 13.34
C LEU A 115 20.16 -5.33 13.57
N ARG A 116 19.49 -4.35 14.15
CA ARG A 116 20.10 -3.05 14.48
C ARG A 116 21.27 -3.22 15.46
N ASP A 117 21.11 -4.09 16.44
CA ASP A 117 22.11 -4.38 17.49
C ASP A 117 23.35 -5.08 16.94
N THR A 118 23.28 -5.77 15.80
CA THR A 118 24.49 -6.28 15.12
C THR A 118 25.31 -5.18 14.44
N ASN A 119 24.86 -3.93 14.50
CA ASN A 119 25.47 -2.75 13.89
C ASN A 119 25.92 -2.96 12.42
N PRO A 120 25.00 -3.41 11.53
CA PRO A 120 25.34 -3.66 10.13
C PRO A 120 25.68 -2.34 9.42
N ASP A 121 26.59 -2.40 8.44
CA ASP A 121 26.84 -1.28 7.55
C ASP A 121 25.61 -0.95 6.68
N ALA A 122 25.58 0.26 6.11
CA ALA A 122 24.44 0.74 5.31
C ALA A 122 24.15 -0.16 4.08
N GLU A 123 25.18 -0.84 3.57
CA GLU A 123 25.04 -1.76 2.45
C GLU A 123 24.33 -3.06 2.84
N THR A 124 24.63 -3.61 4.02
CA THR A 124 24.02 -4.80 4.61
C THR A 124 22.61 -4.51 5.13
N ALA A 125 22.43 -3.37 5.80
CA ALA A 125 21.14 -2.89 6.27
C ALA A 125 20.22 -2.46 5.11
N ARG A 126 20.81 -2.11 3.96
CA ARG A 126 20.15 -1.55 2.76
C ARG A 126 19.52 -0.18 3.01
N GLY A 127 20.16 0.62 3.84
CA GLY A 127 19.69 1.93 4.25
C GLY A 127 20.32 2.34 5.57
N PHE A 128 19.78 3.38 6.16
CA PHE A 128 20.21 3.99 7.41
C PHE A 128 19.09 3.86 8.45
N TRP A 129 19.47 3.59 9.69
CA TRP A 129 18.51 3.55 10.80
C TRP A 129 17.97 4.95 11.09
N GLY A 130 16.65 5.06 11.26
CA GLY A 130 15.96 6.31 11.53
C GLY A 130 14.58 6.05 12.12
N GLU A 131 13.61 6.88 11.78
CA GLU A 131 12.20 6.57 11.94
C GLU A 131 11.60 6.35 10.55
N PRO A 132 10.97 5.20 10.25
CA PRO A 132 10.59 4.05 11.11
C PRO A 132 11.76 3.19 11.65
N GLU A 133 11.48 2.23 12.54
CA GLU A 133 12.40 1.25 13.16
C GLU A 133 12.99 0.22 12.17
N VAL A 134 13.03 0.56 10.89
CA VAL A 134 13.65 -0.20 9.81
C VAL A 134 14.62 0.71 9.05
N PRO A 135 15.64 0.18 8.37
CA PRO A 135 16.57 1.01 7.63
C PRO A 135 15.89 1.59 6.38
N ILE A 136 16.10 2.89 6.17
CA ILE A 136 15.50 3.69 5.10
C ILE A 136 16.57 4.54 4.40
N VAL A 137 16.22 5.10 3.26
CA VAL A 137 16.99 6.16 2.61
C VAL A 137 16.06 7.36 2.48
N ALA A 138 16.34 8.45 3.21
CA ALA A 138 15.45 9.60 3.28
C ALA A 138 16.13 10.90 2.86
N GLY A 139 15.34 11.79 2.27
CA GLY A 139 15.76 13.15 2.05
C GLY A 139 17.03 13.25 1.20
N PRO A 140 17.99 14.09 1.61
CA PRO A 140 19.27 14.25 0.90
C PRO A 140 20.09 12.96 0.74
N GLN A 141 19.80 11.89 1.49
CA GLN A 141 20.50 10.62 1.36
C GLN A 141 20.16 9.90 0.05
N ILE A 142 19.02 10.20 -0.58
CA ILE A 142 18.53 9.48 -1.77
C ILE A 142 19.51 9.60 -2.92
N ALA A 143 19.83 10.83 -3.35
CA ALA A 143 20.74 11.09 -4.45
C ALA A 143 22.12 10.42 -4.29
N GLY A 144 22.69 10.46 -3.08
CA GLY A 144 24.00 9.87 -2.78
C GLY A 144 24.00 8.34 -2.65
N ASN A 145 22.83 7.71 -2.50
CA ASN A 145 22.72 6.29 -2.16
C ASN A 145 21.81 5.50 -3.11
N LEU A 146 21.58 6.00 -4.34
CA LEU A 146 20.79 5.28 -5.36
C LEU A 146 21.29 3.85 -5.61
N LYS A 147 22.59 3.58 -5.42
CA LYS A 147 23.17 2.23 -5.50
C LYS A 147 22.54 1.22 -4.52
N LEU A 148 22.04 1.68 -3.37
CA LEU A 148 21.36 0.83 -2.38
C LEU A 148 20.02 0.31 -2.93
N LEU A 149 19.34 1.09 -3.79
CA LEU A 149 18.08 0.68 -4.42
C LEU A 149 18.26 -0.56 -5.32
N ALA A 150 19.44 -0.71 -5.93
CA ALA A 150 19.74 -1.87 -6.78
C ALA A 150 19.81 -3.20 -6.00
N ARG A 151 19.94 -3.15 -4.67
CA ARG A 151 20.05 -4.33 -3.79
C ARG A 151 18.73 -4.79 -3.17
N ALA A 152 17.60 -4.14 -3.49
CA ALA A 152 16.30 -4.57 -3.00
C ALA A 152 15.98 -6.00 -3.52
N PRO A 153 15.62 -6.97 -2.64
CA PRO A 153 15.57 -8.40 -2.96
C PRO A 153 14.52 -8.80 -4.00
N ARG A 154 13.66 -7.87 -4.41
CA ARG A 154 12.70 -8.01 -5.52
C ARG A 154 12.61 -6.76 -6.41
N LYS A 155 13.55 -5.81 -6.26
CA LYS A 155 13.59 -4.52 -6.97
C LYS A 155 12.31 -3.68 -6.90
N MET A 156 11.48 -3.91 -5.88
CA MET A 156 10.28 -3.11 -5.61
C MET A 156 10.36 -2.55 -4.19
N PRO A 157 11.26 -1.57 -3.97
CA PRO A 157 11.27 -0.78 -2.76
C PRO A 157 9.92 -0.09 -2.54
N GLU A 158 9.69 0.37 -1.32
CA GLU A 158 8.51 1.16 -0.98
C GLU A 158 8.89 2.64 -0.87
N LEU A 159 8.12 3.50 -1.52
CA LEU A 159 8.10 4.93 -1.26
C LEU A 159 7.15 5.19 -0.10
N LEU A 160 7.68 5.78 0.96
CA LEU A 160 6.94 6.18 2.15
C LEU A 160 6.74 7.69 2.09
N LEU A 161 5.49 8.12 1.94
CA LEU A 161 5.12 9.53 2.00
C LEU A 161 4.53 9.85 3.38
N PRO A 162 4.91 10.97 4.02
CA PRO A 162 4.30 11.39 5.27
C PRO A 162 2.77 11.43 5.18
N SER A 163 2.11 10.91 6.20
CA SER A 163 0.65 10.91 6.31
C SER A 163 0.16 12.24 6.91
N PRO A 164 -0.90 12.86 6.36
CA PRO A 164 -1.62 12.46 5.16
C PRO A 164 -0.81 12.71 3.87
N ALA A 165 -0.80 11.74 2.96
CA ALA A 165 -0.16 11.90 1.66
C ALA A 165 -1.09 12.65 0.71
N ARG A 166 -0.57 13.70 0.07
CA ARG A 166 -1.34 14.51 -0.87
C ARG A 166 -1.54 13.77 -2.19
N VAL A 167 -2.79 13.72 -2.66
CA VAL A 167 -3.14 13.34 -4.03
C VAL A 167 -3.23 14.64 -4.84
N PHE A 168 -2.49 14.75 -5.94
CA PHE A 168 -2.35 15.97 -6.74
C PHE A 168 -2.69 15.72 -8.21
N ALA A 169 -2.76 16.78 -9.04
CA ALA A 169 -3.20 16.73 -10.44
C ALA A 169 -2.47 15.71 -11.34
N GLY A 170 -1.23 15.35 -11.01
CA GLY A 170 -0.46 14.34 -11.74
C GLY A 170 -0.78 12.90 -11.35
N ALA A 171 -1.49 12.68 -10.23
CA ALA A 171 -1.88 11.36 -9.75
C ALA A 171 -3.09 10.81 -10.50
N LYS A 172 -3.24 9.49 -10.47
CA LYS A 172 -4.36 8.77 -11.06
C LYS A 172 -5.01 7.84 -10.05
N ILE A 173 -6.32 7.80 -10.05
CA ILE A 173 -7.14 6.81 -9.34
C ILE A 173 -7.70 5.89 -10.42
N VAL A 174 -7.27 4.64 -10.42
CA VAL A 174 -7.63 3.64 -11.44
C VAL A 174 -8.64 2.67 -10.85
N ALA A 175 -9.89 2.74 -11.30
CA ALA A 175 -10.95 1.81 -10.94
C ALA A 175 -10.79 0.49 -11.70
N PHE A 176 -11.16 -0.62 -11.05
CA PHE A 176 -11.00 -1.96 -11.63
C PHE A 176 -12.26 -2.45 -12.38
N SER A 177 -13.41 -1.83 -12.13
CA SER A 177 -14.68 -2.15 -12.80
C SER A 177 -15.51 -0.88 -13.03
N ARG A 178 -16.52 -0.96 -13.90
CA ARG A 178 -17.46 0.15 -14.12
C ARG A 178 -18.25 0.49 -12.85
N ALA A 179 -18.60 -0.53 -12.07
CA ALA A 179 -19.29 -0.35 -10.80
C ALA A 179 -18.41 0.42 -9.79
N ASP A 180 -17.13 0.08 -9.68
CA ASP A 180 -16.21 0.80 -8.79
C ASP A 180 -15.96 2.24 -9.27
N LEU A 181 -15.86 2.46 -10.58
CA LEU A 181 -15.77 3.81 -11.15
C LEU A 181 -17.00 4.65 -10.78
N ALA A 182 -18.20 4.10 -10.93
CA ALA A 182 -19.44 4.79 -10.58
C ALA A 182 -19.49 5.12 -9.08
N SER A 183 -19.12 4.18 -8.21
CA SER A 183 -19.03 4.43 -6.76
C SER A 183 -18.02 5.54 -6.42
N LEU A 184 -16.85 5.57 -7.06
CA LEU A 184 -15.85 6.63 -6.84
C LEU A 184 -16.35 8.00 -7.32
N GLN A 185 -17.14 8.06 -8.39
CA GLN A 185 -17.73 9.31 -8.88
C GLN A 185 -18.76 9.90 -7.89
N LEU A 186 -19.40 9.07 -7.05
CA LEU A 186 -20.31 9.54 -6.01
C LEU A 186 -19.60 10.34 -4.90
N LEU A 187 -18.29 10.15 -4.73
CA LEU A 187 -17.47 10.93 -3.81
C LEU A 187 -17.17 12.35 -4.32
N GLY A 188 -17.57 12.67 -5.56
CA GLY A 188 -17.32 13.94 -6.21
C GLY A 188 -16.05 13.96 -7.05
N SER A 189 -15.59 15.17 -7.38
CA SER A 189 -14.38 15.34 -8.19
C SER A 189 -13.15 14.83 -7.45
N PRO A 190 -12.21 14.14 -8.14
CA PRO A 190 -10.96 13.73 -7.51
C PRO A 190 -10.19 14.91 -6.91
N PRO A 191 -9.45 14.67 -5.80
CA PRO A 191 -8.72 15.71 -5.10
C PRO A 191 -7.65 16.36 -5.99
N ASP A 192 -7.52 17.68 -5.87
CA ASP A 192 -6.51 18.51 -6.55
C ASP A 192 -6.34 18.22 -8.05
N GLY A 193 -7.43 17.84 -8.73
CA GLY A 193 -7.44 17.59 -10.17
C GLY A 193 -6.84 16.26 -10.60
N ALA A 194 -6.68 15.29 -9.69
CA ALA A 194 -6.24 13.95 -10.07
C ALA A 194 -7.18 13.30 -11.11
N ALA A 195 -6.64 12.44 -11.96
CA ALA A 195 -7.47 11.73 -12.94
C ALA A 195 -8.17 10.54 -12.27
N LEU A 196 -9.45 10.34 -12.57
CA LEU A 196 -10.18 9.11 -12.25
C LEU A 196 -10.45 8.37 -13.56
N GLU A 197 -9.91 7.17 -13.70
CA GLU A 197 -9.97 6.38 -14.92
C GLU A 197 -10.35 4.92 -14.67
N LEU A 198 -10.91 4.27 -15.70
CA LEU A 198 -11.14 2.82 -15.70
C LEU A 198 -9.88 2.12 -16.19
N GLY A 199 -9.32 1.23 -15.37
CA GLY A 199 -8.20 0.38 -15.75
C GLY A 199 -8.64 -0.84 -16.54
N SER A 200 -7.72 -1.42 -17.31
CA SER A 200 -7.88 -2.73 -17.93
C SER A 200 -6.73 -3.62 -17.48
N PHE A 201 -7.06 -4.77 -16.89
CA PHE A 201 -6.10 -5.72 -16.33
C PHE A 201 -6.40 -7.11 -16.90
N SER A 202 -5.37 -7.89 -17.17
CA SER A 202 -5.55 -9.24 -17.70
C SER A 202 -6.30 -10.12 -16.70
N GLY A 203 -7.29 -10.89 -17.17
CA GLY A 203 -8.09 -11.77 -16.33
C GLY A 203 -9.16 -11.09 -15.48
N TYR A 204 -9.37 -9.78 -15.64
CA TYR A 204 -10.38 -9.02 -14.91
C TYR A 204 -11.58 -8.68 -15.80
N ASP A 205 -12.79 -8.99 -15.31
CA ASP A 205 -14.03 -8.60 -15.96
C ASP A 205 -14.45 -7.19 -15.48
N LEU A 206 -14.50 -6.24 -16.41
CA LEU A 206 -14.83 -4.84 -16.12
C LEU A 206 -16.31 -4.63 -15.77
N ASP A 207 -17.16 -5.58 -16.15
CA ASP A 207 -18.60 -5.54 -15.92
C ASP A 207 -19.02 -6.39 -14.71
N ALA A 208 -18.11 -7.20 -14.15
CA ALA A 208 -18.35 -7.94 -12.93
C ALA A 208 -18.47 -6.99 -11.71
N ASP A 209 -19.57 -7.13 -10.97
CA ASP A 209 -19.76 -6.50 -9.67
C ASP A 209 -19.84 -7.55 -8.55
N PRO A 210 -18.71 -7.84 -7.85
CA PRO A 210 -18.71 -8.79 -6.74
C PRO A 210 -19.60 -8.37 -5.55
N LEU A 211 -20.02 -7.10 -5.45
CA LEU A 211 -20.95 -6.69 -4.39
C LEU A 211 -22.40 -7.12 -4.65
N GLY A 212 -22.77 -7.29 -5.92
CA GLY A 212 -24.15 -7.55 -6.32
C GLY A 212 -25.13 -6.60 -5.60
N PRO A 213 -26.19 -7.11 -4.95
CA PRO A 213 -27.17 -6.27 -4.25
C PRO A 213 -26.60 -5.35 -3.15
N ARG A 214 -25.41 -5.65 -2.61
CA ARG A 214 -24.77 -4.80 -1.58
C ARG A 214 -24.22 -3.49 -2.16
N ARG A 215 -24.09 -3.38 -3.49
CA ARG A 215 -23.61 -2.18 -4.18
C ARG A 215 -24.47 -0.96 -3.85
N ALA A 216 -25.79 -1.10 -3.94
CA ALA A 216 -26.71 0.01 -3.66
C ALA A 216 -26.51 0.59 -2.24
N LEU A 217 -26.25 -0.26 -1.26
CA LEU A 217 -25.99 0.17 0.12
C LEU A 217 -24.67 0.96 0.25
N LEU A 218 -23.65 0.56 -0.51
CA LEU A 218 -22.37 1.27 -0.57
C LEU A 218 -22.55 2.63 -1.25
N ASP A 219 -23.22 2.65 -2.40
CA ASP A 219 -23.44 3.87 -3.18
C ASP A 219 -24.29 4.89 -2.42
N ASP A 220 -25.31 4.45 -1.67
CA ASP A 220 -26.07 5.33 -0.79
C ASP A 220 -25.21 5.97 0.29
N TYR A 221 -24.28 5.21 0.87
CA TYR A 221 -23.33 5.75 1.84
C TYR A 221 -22.35 6.74 1.20
N LEU A 222 -21.73 6.38 0.07
CA LEU A 222 -20.76 7.23 -0.62
C LEU A 222 -21.39 8.54 -1.11
N ALA A 223 -22.66 8.50 -1.53
CA ALA A 223 -23.41 9.68 -1.93
C ALA A 223 -23.96 10.51 -0.74
N GLY A 224 -23.66 10.13 0.50
CA GLY A 224 -24.14 10.83 1.70
C GLY A 224 -25.63 10.62 2.01
N ARG A 225 -26.31 9.70 1.32
CA ARG A 225 -27.72 9.33 1.61
C ARG A 225 -27.87 8.43 2.84
N ARG A 226 -26.75 7.92 3.37
CA ARG A 226 -26.68 7.07 4.56
C ARG A 226 -25.54 7.53 5.45
N GLU A 227 -25.79 7.65 6.75
CA GLU A 227 -24.77 8.08 7.73
C GLU A 227 -23.78 6.98 8.13
N VAL A 228 -24.24 5.72 8.15
CA VAL A 228 -23.45 4.57 8.62
C VAL A 228 -23.00 3.73 7.45
N ALA A 229 -21.69 3.51 7.31
CA ALA A 229 -21.13 2.64 6.29
C ALA A 229 -21.74 1.22 6.36
N PRO A 230 -22.14 0.61 5.24
CA PRO A 230 -22.65 -0.75 5.25
C PRO A 230 -21.55 -1.73 5.68
N ALA A 231 -21.92 -2.73 6.49
CA ALA A 231 -21.02 -3.81 6.86
C ALA A 231 -20.80 -4.74 5.67
N ILE A 232 -19.72 -4.52 4.91
CA ILE A 232 -19.34 -5.37 3.77
C ILE A 232 -18.11 -6.19 4.15
N ASP A 233 -18.27 -7.51 4.13
CA ASP A 233 -17.17 -8.45 4.30
C ASP A 233 -16.61 -8.83 2.91
N PHE A 234 -15.56 -8.12 2.49
CA PHE A 234 -14.93 -8.34 1.19
C PHE A 234 -14.21 -9.69 1.10
N ASP A 235 -13.72 -10.22 2.22
CA ASP A 235 -13.08 -11.55 2.26
C ASP A 235 -14.14 -12.64 2.01
N ALA A 236 -15.29 -12.55 2.68
CA ALA A 236 -16.40 -13.48 2.47
C ALA A 236 -16.96 -13.40 1.04
N ILE A 237 -16.99 -12.22 0.43
CA ILE A 237 -17.41 -12.04 -0.97
C ILE A 237 -16.41 -12.72 -1.91
N ARG A 238 -15.10 -12.56 -1.66
CA ARG A 238 -14.03 -13.19 -2.44
C ARG A 238 -14.06 -14.73 -2.39
N HIS A 239 -14.59 -15.33 -1.32
CA HIS A 239 -14.67 -16.78 -1.18
C HIS A 239 -15.94 -17.42 -1.79
N ARG A 240 -16.91 -16.61 -2.24
CA ARG A 240 -18.21 -17.09 -2.78
C ARG A 240 -18.27 -17.19 -4.30
N ALA A 241 -17.33 -16.58 -5.01
CA ALA A 241 -17.16 -16.67 -6.47
C ALA A 241 -15.98 -17.59 -6.81
#